data_AF-A0A359KK11-F1
#
_entry.id   AF-A0A359KK11-F1
#
_cell.length_a   1.000
_cell.length_b   1.000
_cell.length_c   1.000
_cell.angle_alpha   90.00
_cell.angle_beta   90.00
_cell.angle_gamma   90.00
#
_symmetry.space_group_name_H-M   'P 1'
#
loop_
_entity.id
_entity.type
_entity.pdbx_description
1 polymer ?
#
loop_
_entity_poly.entity_id
_entity_poly.type
_entity_poly.pdbx_seq_one_letter_code
_entity_poly.pdbx_strand_id
1 'polypeptide(L)'
;ERRTLRIVAKYAAEWNVSTMTVDAYDHKRAVLAEHCRTIGRDPETIRQSMMLGHVIGRDEREVLDRARKLQEIIPSLRDVSAAEALDRVRQRGYLAGTVDEVIEQARERGRQGVERIMLQTYDQDDIDGLKLIADEVAPNI
;
A
#
# COMPACT_ATOMS: atom_id res chain seq x y z
N GLU A 1 -7.87 15.65 -7.86
CA GLU A 1 -7.55 16.49 -6.68
C GLU A 1 -6.76 17.72 -7.13
N ARG A 2 -7.24 18.95 -6.88
CA ARG A 2 -6.71 20.17 -7.55
C ARG A 2 -5.69 20.99 -6.75
N ARG A 3 -5.72 20.94 -5.42
CA ARG A 3 -4.84 21.77 -4.57
C ARG A 3 -3.57 21.04 -4.16
N THR A 4 -3.70 19.82 -3.62
CA THR A 4 -2.59 19.03 -3.10
C THR A 4 -1.54 18.72 -4.17
N LEU A 5 -1.95 18.14 -5.30
CA LEU A 5 -1.02 17.73 -6.36
C LEU A 5 -0.29 18.91 -7.03
N ARG A 6 -0.89 20.10 -7.02
CA ARG A 6 -0.21 21.33 -7.46
C ARG A 6 0.91 21.75 -6.50
N ILE A 7 0.72 21.57 -5.19
CA ILE A 7 1.75 21.82 -4.17
C ILE A 7 2.86 20.77 -4.31
N VAL A 8 2.50 19.50 -4.49
CA VAL A 8 3.44 18.40 -4.74
C VAL A 8 4.32 18.71 -5.96
N ALA A 9 3.69 19.02 -7.10
CA ALA A 9 4.42 19.39 -8.32
C ALA A 9 5.42 20.52 -8.07
N LYS A 10 5.05 21.55 -7.29
CA LYS A 10 5.90 22.71 -7.07
C LYS A 10 7.04 22.49 -6.08
N TYR A 11 6.85 21.67 -5.04
CA TYR A 11 7.75 21.67 -3.89
C TYR A 11 8.23 20.29 -3.42
N ALA A 12 7.52 19.21 -3.74
CA ALA A 12 7.83 17.91 -3.15
C ALA A 12 9.08 17.28 -3.78
N ALA A 13 9.95 16.70 -2.95
CA ALA A 13 10.97 15.75 -3.40
C ALA A 13 10.41 14.31 -3.46
N GLU A 14 9.35 14.04 -2.70
CA GLU A 14 8.68 12.76 -2.63
C GLU A 14 7.18 12.98 -2.45
N TRP A 15 6.37 12.23 -3.19
CA TRP A 15 4.94 12.16 -3.00
C TRP A 15 4.57 10.81 -2.39
N ASN A 16 4.38 10.81 -1.07
CA ASN A 16 3.85 9.66 -0.35
C ASN A 16 2.32 9.67 -0.39
N VAL A 17 1.73 8.60 -0.90
CA VAL A 17 0.28 8.43 -0.94
C VAL A 17 -0.19 7.40 0.07
N SER A 18 -1.36 7.61 0.65
CA SER A 18 -2.03 6.56 1.42
C SER A 18 -2.61 5.49 0.49
N THR A 19 -2.89 4.33 1.06
CA THR A 19 -3.53 3.20 0.39
C THR A 19 -4.67 3.64 -0.55
N MET A 20 -4.63 3.14 -1.78
CA MET A 20 -5.66 3.34 -2.78
C MET A 20 -5.60 2.22 -3.82
N THR A 21 -6.63 2.15 -4.67
CA THR A 21 -6.63 1.22 -5.79
C THR A 21 -5.60 1.61 -6.85
N VAL A 22 -5.22 0.63 -7.68
CA VAL A 22 -4.33 0.84 -8.84
C VAL A 22 -4.84 1.97 -9.74
N ASP A 23 -6.09 1.90 -10.17
CA ASP A 23 -6.69 2.91 -11.04
C ASP A 23 -6.69 4.32 -10.43
N ALA A 24 -6.93 4.41 -9.12
CA ALA A 24 -6.92 5.69 -8.41
C ALA A 24 -5.50 6.28 -8.35
N TYR A 25 -4.48 5.43 -8.20
CA TYR A 25 -3.09 5.82 -8.19
C TYR A 25 -2.64 6.33 -9.56
N ASP A 26 -2.92 5.57 -10.63
CA ASP A 26 -2.57 5.95 -12.00
C ASP A 26 -3.23 7.26 -12.42
N HIS A 27 -4.52 7.43 -12.09
CA HIS A 27 -5.22 8.69 -12.33
C HIS A 27 -4.53 9.86 -11.63
N LYS A 28 -4.15 9.72 -10.36
CA LYS A 28 -3.48 10.79 -9.62
C LYS A 28 -2.06 11.04 -10.13
N ARG A 29 -1.30 10.01 -10.54
CA ARG A 29 0.02 10.18 -11.20
C ARG A 29 -0.11 10.99 -12.49
N ALA A 30 -1.11 10.71 -13.32
CA ALA A 30 -1.36 11.47 -14.54
C ALA A 30 -1.67 12.96 -14.26
N VAL A 31 -2.47 13.23 -13.22
CA VAL A 31 -2.77 14.60 -12.77
C VAL A 31 -1.51 15.30 -12.22
N LEU A 32 -0.67 14.60 -11.46
CA LEU A 32 0.61 15.15 -10.98
C LEU A 32 1.52 15.51 -12.16
N ALA A 33 1.65 14.61 -13.14
CA ALA A 33 2.45 14.84 -14.34
C ALA A 33 1.98 16.07 -15.11
N GLU A 34 0.67 16.29 -15.22
CA GLU A 34 0.12 17.50 -15.84
C GLU A 34 0.48 18.78 -15.07
N HIS A 35 0.41 18.74 -13.74
CA HIS A 35 0.84 19.88 -12.92
C HIS A 35 2.34 20.16 -13.03
N CYS A 36 3.17 19.12 -13.12
CA CYS A 36 4.61 19.25 -13.37
C CYS A 36 4.89 19.89 -14.75
N ARG A 37 4.23 19.41 -15.81
CA ARG A 37 4.32 19.99 -17.16
C ARG A 37 3.96 21.48 -17.19
N THR A 38 2.88 21.86 -16.50
CA THR A 38 2.40 23.26 -16.44
C THR A 38 3.46 24.23 -15.90
N ILE A 39 4.35 23.77 -15.01
CA ILE A 39 5.39 24.59 -14.39
C ILE A 39 6.80 24.31 -14.91
N GLY A 40 6.95 23.49 -15.96
CA GLY A 40 8.24 23.11 -16.52
C GLY A 40 9.09 22.21 -15.63
N ARG A 41 8.47 21.43 -14.74
CA ARG A 41 9.15 20.43 -13.90
C ARG A 41 9.05 19.05 -14.54
N ASP A 42 10.14 18.28 -14.49
CA ASP A 42 10.12 16.85 -14.79
C ASP A 42 9.46 16.07 -13.63
N PRO A 43 8.33 15.38 -13.85
CA PRO A 43 7.66 14.61 -12.81
C PRO A 43 8.51 13.47 -12.23
N GLU A 44 9.48 12.94 -12.98
CA GLU A 44 10.36 11.86 -12.50
C GLU A 44 11.37 12.33 -11.44
N THR A 45 11.48 13.65 -11.23
CA THR A 45 12.23 14.22 -10.09
C THR A 45 11.49 14.12 -8.76
N ILE A 46 10.25 13.63 -8.74
CA ILE A 46 9.44 13.43 -7.54
C ILE A 46 9.38 11.94 -7.24
N ARG A 47 10.09 11.49 -6.20
CA ARG A 47 10.03 10.10 -5.76
C ARG A 47 8.60 9.70 -5.45
N GLN A 48 8.19 8.53 -5.90
CA GLN A 48 6.86 7.99 -5.61
C GLN A 48 6.92 6.98 -4.47
N SER A 49 6.11 7.17 -3.43
CA SER A 49 5.99 6.18 -2.35
C SER A 49 4.55 5.98 -1.91
N MET A 50 4.27 4.82 -1.32
CA MET A 50 2.94 4.45 -0.87
C MET A 50 2.98 3.93 0.56
N MET A 51 2.13 4.47 1.42
CA MET A 51 1.86 3.96 2.76
C MET A 51 0.60 3.09 2.72
N LEU A 52 0.75 1.81 3.05
CA LEU A 52 -0.33 0.83 3.05
C LEU A 52 -0.21 -0.12 4.24
N GLY A 53 -1.32 -0.71 4.66
CA GLY A 53 -1.31 -1.77 5.67
C GLY A 53 -0.99 -3.13 5.05
N HIS A 54 -0.74 -4.12 5.90
CA HIS A 54 -0.45 -5.49 5.48
C HIS A 54 -1.19 -6.53 6.32
N VAL A 55 -1.46 -7.69 5.70
CA VAL A 55 -1.92 -8.93 6.32
C VAL A 55 -1.27 -10.08 5.57
N ILE A 56 -0.20 -10.66 6.12
CA ILE A 56 0.58 -11.70 5.45
C ILE A 56 0.58 -13.00 6.24
N GLY A 57 0.50 -14.13 5.55
CA GLY A 57 0.65 -15.45 6.18
C GLY A 57 1.35 -16.44 5.26
N ARG A 58 1.83 -17.55 5.84
CA ARG A 58 2.39 -18.65 5.05
C ARG A 58 1.31 -19.45 4.33
N ASP A 59 0.12 -19.48 4.90
CA ASP A 59 -1.06 -20.17 4.39
C ASP A 59 -2.33 -19.34 4.66
N GLU A 60 -3.46 -19.77 4.07
CA GLU A 60 -4.75 -19.07 4.23
C GLU A 60 -5.21 -18.99 5.69
N ARG A 61 -4.84 -19.97 6.52
CA ARG A 61 -5.21 -20.00 7.95
C ARG A 61 -4.50 -18.88 8.69
N GLU A 62 -3.18 -18.73 8.54
CA GLU A 62 -2.41 -17.64 9.14
C GLU A 62 -2.92 -16.26 8.68
N VAL A 63 -3.27 -16.12 7.40
CA VAL A 63 -3.85 -14.87 6.86
C VAL A 63 -5.17 -14.54 7.57
N LEU A 64 -6.07 -15.53 7.71
CA LEU A 64 -7.34 -15.34 8.40
C LEU A 64 -7.17 -15.08 9.91
N ASP A 65 -6.21 -15.73 10.56
CA ASP A 65 -5.89 -15.49 11.97
C ASP A 65 -5.42 -14.04 12.20
N ARG A 66 -4.52 -13.53 11.36
CA ARG A 66 -4.10 -12.12 11.39
C ARG A 66 -5.21 -11.14 10.99
N ALA A 67 -6.08 -11.52 10.05
CA ALA A 67 -7.25 -10.73 9.73
C ALA A 67 -8.16 -10.54 10.95
N ARG A 68 -8.37 -11.60 11.77
CA ARG A 68 -9.12 -11.48 13.05
C ARG A 68 -8.46 -10.50 14.01
N LYS A 69 -7.13 -10.51 14.12
CA LYS A 69 -6.40 -9.53 14.94
C LYS A 69 -6.59 -8.09 14.50
N LEU A 70 -6.60 -7.84 13.18
CA LEU A 70 -6.96 -6.51 12.69
C LEU A 70 -8.38 -6.07 13.05
N GLN A 71 -9.34 -6.99 13.23
CA GLN A 71 -10.70 -6.64 13.66
C GLN A 71 -10.71 -6.06 15.07
N GLU A 72 -9.83 -6.51 15.96
CA GLU A 72 -9.70 -5.98 17.33
C GLU A 72 -9.21 -4.51 17.29
N ILE A 73 -8.30 -4.21 16.36
CA ILE A 73 -7.58 -2.93 16.28
C ILE A 73 -8.34 -1.88 15.44
N ILE A 74 -8.89 -2.28 14.29
CA ILE A 74 -9.48 -1.36 13.31
C ILE A 74 -11.01 -1.36 13.45
N PRO A 75 -11.63 -0.28 13.96
CA PRO A 75 -13.06 -0.27 14.26
C PRO A 75 -13.96 -0.61 13.06
N SER A 76 -13.58 -0.22 11.84
CA SER A 76 -14.36 -0.50 10.63
C SER A 76 -14.40 -1.98 10.20
N LEU A 77 -13.67 -2.86 10.91
CA LEU A 77 -13.57 -4.29 10.62
C LEU A 77 -14.23 -5.17 11.69
N ARG A 78 -14.79 -4.62 12.78
CA ARG A 78 -15.26 -5.40 13.95
C ARG A 78 -16.46 -6.31 13.64
N ASP A 79 -17.44 -5.80 12.90
CA ASP A 79 -18.77 -6.44 12.81
C ASP A 79 -18.94 -7.29 11.53
N VAL A 80 -17.87 -7.94 11.08
CA VAL A 80 -17.87 -8.78 9.88
C VAL A 80 -17.12 -10.08 10.11
N SER A 81 -17.25 -11.04 9.19
CA SER A 81 -16.41 -12.23 9.22
C SER A 81 -14.94 -11.89 8.95
N ALA A 82 -14.00 -12.73 9.40
CA ALA A 82 -12.58 -12.56 9.11
C ALA A 82 -12.28 -12.53 7.59
N ALA A 83 -13.01 -13.35 6.82
CA ALA A 83 -12.91 -13.36 5.35
C ALA A 83 -13.38 -12.03 4.75
N GLU A 84 -14.51 -11.49 5.22
CA GLU A 84 -14.99 -10.18 4.76
C GLU A 84 -14.06 -9.04 5.21
N ALA A 85 -13.48 -9.12 6.41
CA ALA A 85 -12.46 -8.17 6.86
C ALA A 85 -11.24 -8.19 5.94
N LEU A 86 -10.76 -9.39 5.56
CA LEU A 86 -9.68 -9.58 4.60
C LEU A 86 -10.02 -8.98 3.22
N ASP A 87 -11.22 -9.22 2.72
CA ASP A 87 -11.67 -8.65 1.44
C ASP A 87 -11.76 -7.13 1.49
N ARG A 88 -12.23 -6.56 2.61
CA ARG A 88 -12.26 -5.09 2.80
C ARG A 88 -10.87 -4.47 2.79
N VAL A 89 -9.86 -5.10 3.42
CA VAL A 89 -8.49 -4.56 3.39
C VAL A 89 -7.85 -4.70 2.02
N ARG A 90 -8.11 -5.81 1.29
CA ARG A 90 -7.70 -5.97 -0.11
C ARG A 90 -8.28 -4.87 -1.00
N GLN A 91 -9.58 -4.59 -0.88
CA GLN A 91 -10.25 -3.51 -1.62
C GLN A 91 -9.70 -2.12 -1.28
N ARG A 92 -9.19 -1.91 -0.06
CA ARG A 92 -8.52 -0.66 0.33
C ARG A 92 -7.11 -0.54 -0.26
N GLY A 93 -6.53 -1.62 -0.78
CA GLY A 93 -5.20 -1.63 -1.38
C GLY A 93 -4.08 -2.09 -0.44
N TYR A 94 -4.40 -2.75 0.68
CA TYR A 94 -3.39 -3.36 1.56
C TYR A 94 -2.65 -4.49 0.84
N LEU A 95 -1.43 -4.78 1.28
CA LEU A 95 -0.74 -6.02 0.93
C LEU A 95 -1.34 -7.16 1.74
N ALA A 96 -2.22 -7.96 1.15
CA ALA A 96 -3.02 -8.92 1.90
C ALA A 96 -3.12 -10.28 1.21
N GLY A 97 -2.57 -11.32 1.83
CA GLY A 97 -2.53 -12.66 1.26
C GLY A 97 -1.40 -13.54 1.77
N THR A 98 -1.15 -14.63 1.05
CA THR A 98 0.05 -15.45 1.24
C THR A 98 1.31 -14.66 0.85
N VAL A 99 2.49 -15.17 1.21
CA VAL A 99 3.78 -14.59 0.80
C VAL A 99 3.85 -14.34 -0.71
N ASP A 100 3.49 -15.34 -1.52
CA ASP A 100 3.52 -15.22 -2.99
C ASP A 100 2.54 -14.15 -3.51
N GLU A 101 1.34 -14.09 -2.95
CA GLU A 101 0.35 -13.06 -3.30
C GLU A 101 0.87 -11.66 -2.96
N VAL A 102 1.51 -11.50 -1.80
CA VAL A 102 2.06 -10.21 -1.35
C VAL A 102 3.26 -9.79 -2.21
N ILE A 103 4.14 -10.72 -2.61
CA ILE A 103 5.23 -10.45 -3.55
C ILE A 103 4.67 -9.91 -4.87
N GLU A 104 3.66 -10.57 -5.44
CA GLU A 104 3.07 -10.12 -6.71
C GLU A 104 2.38 -8.75 -6.56
N GLN A 105 1.65 -8.53 -5.46
CA GLN A 105 1.05 -7.23 -5.17
C GLN A 105 2.11 -6.12 -5.05
N ALA A 106 3.25 -6.39 -4.41
CA ALA A 106 4.35 -5.44 -4.28
C ALA A 106 5.02 -5.14 -5.63
N ARG A 107 5.28 -6.17 -6.46
CA ARG A 107 5.80 -6.01 -7.82
C ARG A 107 4.86 -5.20 -8.70
N GLU A 108 3.55 -5.40 -8.59
CA GLU A 108 2.55 -4.62 -9.30
C GLU A 108 2.64 -3.12 -8.95
N ARG A 109 2.85 -2.78 -7.66
CA ARG A 109 3.10 -1.38 -7.26
C ARG A 109 4.40 -0.84 -7.89
N GLY A 110 5.46 -1.66 -7.93
CA GLY A 110 6.71 -1.31 -8.61
C GLY A 110 6.52 -1.01 -10.10
N ARG A 111 5.74 -1.85 -10.80
CA ARG A 111 5.39 -1.64 -12.23
C ARG A 111 4.61 -0.35 -12.48
N GLN A 112 3.88 0.16 -11.48
CA GLN A 112 3.19 1.45 -11.53
C GLN A 112 4.11 2.65 -11.20
N GLY A 113 5.38 2.38 -10.90
CA GLY A 113 6.38 3.39 -10.57
C GLY A 113 6.41 3.76 -9.09
N VAL A 114 5.83 2.96 -8.18
CA VAL A 114 6.08 3.12 -6.74
C VAL A 114 7.50 2.67 -6.43
N GLU A 115 8.35 3.58 -5.96
CA GLU A 115 9.74 3.26 -5.61
C GLU A 115 9.91 2.80 -4.16
N ARG A 116 8.93 3.10 -3.30
CA ARG A 116 8.99 2.77 -1.88
C ARG A 116 7.62 2.45 -1.31
N ILE A 117 7.53 1.34 -0.60
CA ILE A 117 6.38 0.99 0.23
C ILE A 117 6.74 1.29 1.70
N MET A 118 5.91 2.10 2.35
CA MET A 118 5.95 2.34 3.79
C MET A 118 4.90 1.46 4.45
N LEU A 119 5.35 0.47 5.21
CA LEU A 119 4.45 -0.48 5.86
C LEU A 119 3.79 0.16 7.08
N GLN A 120 2.48 0.26 7.04
CA GLN A 120 1.66 0.64 8.18
C GLN A 120 1.32 -0.62 8.98
N THR A 121 2.18 -0.97 9.94
CA THR A 121 1.97 -2.10 10.85
C THR A 121 0.97 -1.71 11.94
N TYR A 122 -0.27 -2.21 11.84
CA TYR A 122 -1.33 -1.94 12.79
C TYR A 122 -1.23 -2.81 14.05
N ASP A 123 -1.02 -4.11 13.86
CA ASP A 123 -0.71 -5.03 14.96
C ASP A 123 0.78 -4.92 15.27
N GLN A 124 1.11 -4.17 16.33
CA GLN A 124 2.49 -3.93 16.73
C GLN A 124 3.13 -5.14 17.44
N ASP A 125 2.33 -6.12 17.82
CA ASP A 125 2.80 -7.35 18.48
C ASP A 125 3.08 -8.47 17.46
N ASP A 126 2.58 -8.35 16.21
CA ASP A 126 2.83 -9.31 15.13
C ASP A 126 4.23 -9.14 14.49
N ILE A 127 5.26 -9.40 15.28
CA ILE A 127 6.66 -9.41 14.83
C ILE A 127 6.88 -10.51 13.78
N ASP A 128 6.19 -11.65 13.89
CA ASP A 128 6.31 -12.75 12.93
C ASP A 128 5.80 -12.35 11.54
N GLY A 129 4.70 -11.61 11.45
CA GLY A 129 4.20 -11.06 10.19
C GLY A 129 5.20 -10.08 9.57
N LEU A 130 5.81 -9.21 10.38
CA LEU A 130 6.86 -8.31 9.90
C LEU A 130 8.11 -9.07 9.42
N LYS A 131 8.49 -10.14 10.11
CA LYS A 131 9.60 -11.03 9.70
C LYS A 131 9.31 -11.72 8.37
N LEU A 132 8.09 -12.20 8.12
CA LEU A 132 7.73 -12.75 6.81
C LEU A 132 7.96 -11.73 5.69
N ILE A 133 7.63 -10.46 5.91
CA ILE A 133 7.90 -9.41 4.92
C ILE A 133 9.40 -9.20 4.74
N ALA A 134 10.16 -9.11 5.83
CA ALA A 134 11.60 -8.86 5.78
C ALA A 134 12.39 -10.01 5.14
N ASP A 135 12.06 -11.26 5.51
CA ASP A 135 12.82 -12.46 5.15
C ASP A 135 12.36 -13.06 3.82
N GLU A 136 11.07 -12.95 3.48
CA GLU A 136 10.51 -13.63 2.29
C GLU A 136 10.03 -12.66 1.21
N VAL A 137 9.45 -11.51 1.55
CA VAL A 137 8.93 -10.56 0.54
C VAL A 137 10.03 -9.64 0.02
N ALA A 138 10.71 -8.92 0.90
CA ALA A 138 11.67 -7.88 0.52
C ALA A 138 12.83 -8.38 -0.40
N PRO A 139 13.37 -9.60 -0.23
CA PRO A 139 14.41 -10.12 -1.12
C PRO A 139 13.90 -10.56 -2.51
N ASN A 140 12.58 -10.67 -2.69
CA ASN A 140 11.96 -11.26 -3.88
C ASN A 140 11.15 -10.26 -4.72
N ILE A 141 11.29 -8.96 -4.50
CA ILE A 141 10.57 -7.90 -5.23
C ILE A 141 11.49 -6.96 -6.01
#